data_AF-A0A7Y5XUU3-F1
#
_entry.id   AF-A0A7Y5XUU3-F1
#
_cell.length_a   1.000
_cell.length_b   1.000
_cell.length_c   1.000
_cell.angle_alpha   90.00
_cell.angle_beta   90.00
_cell.angle_gamma   90.00
#
_symmetry.space_group_name_H-M   'P 1'
#
loop_
_entity.id
_entity.type
_entity.pdbx_description
1 polymer ?
#
loop_
_entity_poly.entity_id
_entity_poly.type
_entity_poly.pdbx_seq_one_letter_code
_entity_poly.pdbx_strand_id
1 'polypeptide(L)'
;RALFPLLALVAATSAAAVYLLAPAAPVEPARAVAPARTTPTAREFAHSFVGTTNAFAQADGDATRIRNAQCVEANRGHYMCSYAAKRPGIAPECYVMQARWTPRADSTITVTLAGRAGRCGTLREALRSLA
;
A
#
# COMPACT_ATOMS: atom_id res chain seq x y z
N ARG A 1 -69.19 -39.28 5.99
CA ARG A 1 -68.80 -40.22 4.92
C ARG A 1 -67.73 -39.52 4.09
N ALA A 2 -66.54 -40.00 3.84
CA ALA A 2 -65.66 -41.01 4.42
C ALA A 2 -64.27 -40.63 3.88
N LEU A 3 -63.23 -40.79 4.70
CA LEU A 3 -61.83 -40.67 4.29
C LEU A 3 -61.42 -41.81 3.33
N PHE A 4 -60.28 -41.59 2.67
CA PHE A 4 -59.44 -42.50 1.88
C PHE A 4 -59.91 -42.69 0.42
N PRO A 5 -59.06 -42.48 -0.60
CA PRO A 5 -57.63 -42.82 -0.55
C PRO A 5 -56.65 -41.90 -1.32
N LEU A 6 -55.42 -41.90 -0.82
CA LEU A 6 -54.16 -42.06 -1.58
C LEU A 6 -53.85 -41.08 -2.75
N LEU A 7 -52.84 -40.24 -2.57
CA LEU A 7 -51.46 -40.59 -2.95
C LEU A 7 -51.31 -40.86 -4.47
N ALA A 8 -51.60 -39.88 -5.32
CA ALA A 8 -51.34 -40.01 -6.76
C ALA A 8 -50.99 -38.69 -7.48
N LEU A 9 -50.45 -37.68 -6.80
CA LEU A 9 -49.94 -36.47 -7.44
C LEU A 9 -48.63 -35.98 -6.77
N VAL A 10 -47.77 -36.93 -6.42
CA VAL A 10 -46.46 -36.72 -5.77
C VAL A 10 -45.29 -36.76 -6.77
N ALA A 11 -45.52 -36.87 -8.08
CA ALA A 11 -44.41 -36.92 -9.04
C ALA A 11 -44.81 -36.33 -10.39
N ALA A 12 -44.58 -35.02 -10.62
CA ALA A 12 -44.26 -34.44 -11.94
C ALA A 12 -44.29 -32.89 -11.99
N THR A 13 -43.90 -32.14 -10.96
CA THR A 13 -43.78 -30.66 -11.07
C THR A 13 -42.52 -30.08 -10.43
N SER A 14 -41.42 -30.84 -10.39
CA SER A 14 -40.10 -30.37 -9.92
C SER A 14 -39.10 -30.11 -11.06
N ALA A 15 -39.56 -29.91 -12.30
CA ALA A 15 -38.69 -29.70 -13.45
C ALA A 15 -38.69 -28.25 -14.02
N ALA A 16 -39.41 -27.31 -13.39
CA ALA A 16 -39.48 -25.92 -13.88
C ALA A 16 -38.78 -24.88 -12.97
N ALA A 17 -38.26 -25.28 -11.80
CA ALA A 17 -37.66 -24.34 -10.84
C ALA A 17 -36.13 -24.20 -10.95
N VAL A 18 -35.46 -24.98 -11.82
CA VAL A 18 -33.98 -25.00 -11.88
C VAL A 18 -33.43 -23.87 -12.78
N TYR A 19 -34.24 -23.26 -13.64
CA TYR A 19 -33.78 -22.19 -14.55
C TYR A 19 -33.91 -20.77 -14.00
N LEU A 20 -34.46 -20.57 -12.80
CA LEU A 20 -34.57 -19.24 -12.16
C LEU A 20 -33.47 -18.95 -11.11
N LEU A 21 -32.52 -19.87 -10.92
CA LEU A 21 -31.37 -19.72 -10.02
C LEU A 21 -30.06 -19.80 -10.78
N ALA A 22 -29.96 -19.11 -11.92
CA ALA A 22 -28.66 -18.75 -12.47
C ALA A 22 -28.07 -17.68 -11.54
N PRO A 23 -26.98 -17.94 -10.79
CA PRO A 23 -26.27 -16.87 -10.10
C PRO A 23 -25.76 -15.92 -11.17
N ALA A 24 -26.18 -14.66 -11.13
CA ALA A 24 -25.52 -13.60 -11.87
C ALA A 24 -24.04 -13.68 -11.48
N ALA A 25 -23.19 -14.09 -12.42
CA ALA A 25 -21.75 -14.02 -12.21
C ALA A 25 -21.44 -12.58 -11.78
N PRO A 26 -20.74 -12.35 -10.66
CA PRO A 26 -20.35 -11.00 -10.29
C PRO A 26 -19.55 -10.44 -11.46
N VAL A 27 -20.10 -9.40 -12.09
CA VAL A 27 -19.37 -8.59 -13.07
C VAL A 27 -18.26 -7.95 -12.26
N GLU A 28 -17.08 -8.56 -12.29
CA GLU A 28 -15.90 -8.02 -11.64
C GLU A 28 -15.66 -6.64 -12.30
N PRO A 29 -15.74 -5.53 -11.54
CA PRO A 29 -15.54 -4.22 -12.13
C PRO A 29 -14.14 -4.22 -12.74
N ALA A 30 -14.07 -3.96 -14.05
CA ALA A 30 -12.80 -3.86 -14.76
C ALA A 30 -11.89 -2.93 -13.96
N ARG A 31 -10.86 -3.49 -13.33
CA ARG A 31 -9.90 -2.75 -12.53
C ARG A 31 -9.28 -1.73 -13.47
N ALA A 32 -9.64 -0.45 -13.30
CA ALA A 32 -9.07 0.63 -14.07
C ALA A 32 -7.55 0.56 -13.88
N VAL A 33 -6.84 0.16 -14.94
CA VAL A 33 -5.38 0.18 -14.94
C VAL A 33 -4.99 1.64 -14.95
N ALA A 34 -4.74 2.21 -13.78
CA ALA A 34 -4.21 3.56 -13.67
C ALA A 34 -2.97 3.64 -14.59
N PRO A 35 -2.83 4.72 -15.38
CA PRO A 35 -1.68 4.89 -16.24
C PRO A 35 -0.41 4.66 -15.42
N ALA A 36 0.53 3.92 -16.00
CA ALA A 36 1.77 3.59 -15.32
C ALA A 36 2.43 4.91 -14.88
N ARG A 37 2.35 5.22 -13.58
CA ARG A 37 3.05 6.38 -13.04
C ARG A 37 4.52 6.20 -13.41
N THR A 38 5.04 7.16 -14.16
CA THR A 38 6.45 7.19 -14.53
C THR A 38 7.29 7.04 -13.27
N THR A 39 8.42 6.35 -13.39
CA THR A 39 9.39 6.25 -12.30
C THR A 39 9.79 7.67 -11.89
N PRO A 40 9.62 8.06 -10.61
CA PRO A 40 9.90 9.42 -10.18
C PRO A 40 11.41 9.68 -10.20
N THR A 41 11.80 10.93 -10.39
CA THR A 41 13.17 11.35 -10.05
C THR A 41 13.42 11.19 -8.55
N ALA A 42 14.67 11.16 -8.13
CA ALA A 42 15.01 11.06 -6.70
C ALA A 42 14.39 12.20 -5.85
N ARG A 43 14.24 13.41 -6.42
CA ARG A 43 13.61 14.54 -5.74
C ARG A 43 12.09 14.33 -5.58
N GLU A 44 11.41 13.89 -6.63
CA GLU A 44 9.97 13.60 -6.58
C GLU A 44 9.68 12.41 -5.66
N PHE A 45 10.55 11.40 -5.66
CA PHE A 45 10.48 10.29 -4.73
C PHE A 45 10.63 10.77 -3.28
N ALA A 46 11.62 11.62 -2.98
CA ALA A 46 11.82 12.19 -1.65
C ALA A 46 10.58 12.96 -1.17
N HIS A 47 9.98 13.77 -2.04
CA HIS A 47 8.76 14.50 -1.74
C HIS A 47 7.58 13.56 -1.47
N SER A 48 7.38 12.56 -2.33
CA SER A 48 6.31 11.56 -2.19
C SER A 48 6.48 10.73 -0.92
N PHE A 49 7.71 10.33 -0.59
CA PHE A 49 8.05 9.58 0.61
C PHE A 49 7.71 10.37 1.88
N VAL A 50 8.16 11.62 1.96
CA VAL A 50 7.87 12.52 3.10
C VAL A 50 6.37 12.74 3.24
N GLY A 51 5.69 13.09 2.14
CA GLY A 51 4.25 13.35 2.13
C GLY A 51 3.45 12.12 2.58
N THR A 52 3.70 10.97 1.97
CA THR A 52 2.98 9.73 2.26
C THR A 52 3.22 9.26 3.70
N THR A 53 4.47 9.29 4.17
CA THR A 53 4.81 8.84 5.53
C THR A 53 4.18 9.73 6.58
N ASN A 54 4.23 11.06 6.39
CA ASN A 54 3.62 12.00 7.33
C ASN A 54 2.09 11.93 7.32
N ALA A 55 1.48 11.70 6.16
CA ALA A 55 0.03 11.49 6.06
C ALA A 55 -0.40 10.21 6.78
N PHE A 56 0.36 9.11 6.62
CA PHE A 56 0.13 7.87 7.35
C PHE A 56 0.28 8.07 8.86
N ALA A 57 1.37 8.69 9.31
CA ALA A 57 1.58 8.99 10.74
C ALA A 57 0.44 9.84 11.31
N GLN A 58 -0.08 10.82 10.55
CA GLN A 58 -1.24 11.60 10.97
C GLN A 58 -2.51 10.76 11.08
N ALA A 59 -2.78 9.89 10.11
CA ALA A 59 -3.95 9.00 10.14
C ALA A 59 -3.91 8.01 11.31
N ASP A 60 -2.72 7.53 11.68
CA ASP A 60 -2.49 6.61 12.80
C ASP A 60 -2.37 7.33 14.16
N GLY A 61 -2.45 8.66 14.21
CA GLY A 61 -2.28 9.43 15.45
C GLY A 61 -0.84 9.45 15.98
N ASP A 62 0.15 9.02 15.19
CA ASP A 62 1.57 9.16 15.51
C ASP A 62 1.99 10.64 15.31
N ALA A 63 2.60 11.23 16.34
CA ALA A 63 3.10 12.61 16.30
C ALA A 63 4.47 12.76 15.61
N THR A 64 5.11 11.65 15.23
CA THR A 64 6.39 11.63 14.53
C THR A 64 6.24 12.20 13.12
N ARG A 65 7.14 13.09 12.72
CA ARG A 65 7.20 13.63 11.36
C ARG A 65 8.59 13.43 10.77
N ILE A 66 8.64 12.92 9.55
CA ILE A 66 9.88 12.87 8.78
C ILE A 66 10.04 14.13 7.93
N ARG A 67 11.30 14.53 7.71
CA ARG A 67 11.65 15.73 6.93
C ARG A 67 13.08 15.63 6.38
N ASN A 68 13.43 16.61 5.55
CA ASN A 68 14.76 16.77 4.97
C ASN A 68 15.26 15.50 4.25
N ALA A 69 14.35 14.80 3.57
CA ALA A 69 14.73 13.61 2.82
C ALA A 69 15.64 13.99 1.65
N GLN A 70 16.84 13.42 1.63
CA GLN A 70 17.77 13.50 0.50
C GLN A 70 17.91 12.12 -0.09
N CYS A 71 17.38 11.95 -1.30
CA CYS A 71 17.40 10.69 -2.00
C CYS A 71 18.33 10.73 -3.20
N VAL A 72 18.90 9.58 -3.52
CA VAL A 72 19.50 9.28 -4.82
C VAL A 72 18.79 8.09 -5.42
N GLU A 73 18.68 8.06 -6.74
CA GLU A 73 18.23 6.90 -7.48
C GLU A 73 19.46 6.06 -7.82
N ALA A 74 19.63 4.93 -7.13
CA ALA A 74 20.77 4.04 -7.34
C ALA A 74 20.64 3.28 -8.66
N ASN A 75 19.41 2.86 -8.99
CA ASN A 75 18.98 2.25 -10.23
C ASN A 75 17.54 2.69 -10.50
N ARG A 76 17.06 2.58 -11.75
CA ARG A 76 15.70 3.03 -12.10
C ARG A 76 14.63 2.47 -11.16
N GLY A 77 13.98 3.32 -10.37
CA GLY A 77 12.94 2.94 -9.41
C GLY A 77 13.44 2.40 -8.07
N HIS A 78 14.76 2.45 -7.82
CA HIS A 78 15.41 2.05 -6.58
C HIS A 78 16.12 3.24 -5.96
N TYR A 79 15.69 3.62 -4.75
CA TYR A 79 16.13 4.83 -4.09
C TYR A 79 16.82 4.51 -2.79
N MET A 80 17.81 5.32 -2.46
CA MET A 80 18.40 5.35 -1.13
C MET A 80 18.28 6.78 -0.61
N CYS A 81 17.80 6.92 0.63
CA CYS A 81 17.46 8.20 1.20
C CYS A 81 18.03 8.35 2.60
N SER A 82 18.56 9.53 2.92
CA SER A 82 18.73 9.97 4.30
C SER A 82 17.59 10.90 4.70
N TYR A 83 17.13 10.86 5.94
CA TYR A 83 16.08 11.75 6.44
C TYR A 83 16.18 11.92 7.96
N ALA A 84 15.47 12.93 8.47
CA ALA A 84 15.32 13.17 9.90
C ALA A 84 13.89 12.80 10.34
N ALA A 85 13.74 12.05 11.42
CA ALA A 85 12.48 11.85 12.11
C ALA A 85 12.43 12.74 13.36
N LYS A 86 11.36 13.52 13.52
CA LYS A 86 11.17 14.42 14.64
C LYS A 86 9.92 14.04 15.42
N ARG A 87 10.09 13.84 16.73
CA ARG A 87 8.99 13.70 17.70
C ARG A 87 8.86 14.98 18.54
N PRO A 88 7.66 15.34 19.01
CA PRO A 88 7.50 16.47 19.92
C PRO A 88 8.35 16.31 21.18
N GLY A 89 9.05 17.37 21.59
CA GLY A 89 9.87 17.36 22.80
C GLY A 89 11.20 16.58 22.72
N ILE A 90 11.49 15.91 21.61
CA ILE A 90 12.71 15.11 21.43
C ILE A 90 13.55 15.68 20.28
N ALA A 91 14.89 15.61 20.42
CA ALA A 91 15.81 15.95 19.35
C ALA A 91 15.54 15.09 18.08
N PRO A 92 15.72 15.63 16.86
CA PRO A 92 15.56 14.84 15.65
C PRO A 92 16.54 13.66 15.59
N GLU A 93 16.04 12.50 15.18
CA GLU A 93 16.82 11.29 14.95
C GLU A 93 17.08 11.12 13.45
N CYS A 94 18.27 10.63 13.08
CA CYS A 94 18.69 10.49 11.70
C CYS A 94 18.58 9.04 11.23
N TYR A 95 18.18 8.89 9.97
CA TYR A 95 17.95 7.58 9.37
C TYR A 95 18.44 7.53 7.93
N VAL A 96 18.80 6.33 7.51
CA VAL A 96 18.97 5.96 6.10
C VAL A 96 17.97 4.86 5.77
N MET A 97 17.44 4.88 4.56
CA MET A 97 16.64 3.79 4.03
C MET A 97 16.98 3.48 2.58
N GLN A 98 16.61 2.28 2.16
CA GLN A 98 16.50 1.87 0.77
C GLN A 98 15.04 1.53 0.47
N ALA A 99 14.56 1.92 -0.71
CA ALA A 99 13.18 1.72 -1.10
C ALA A 99 13.04 1.51 -2.62
N ARG A 100 11.92 0.90 -3.00
CA ARG A 100 11.52 0.68 -4.39
C ARG A 100 10.24 1.44 -4.69
N TRP A 101 10.14 1.98 -5.91
CA TRP A 101 8.91 2.52 -6.46
C TRP A 101 8.08 1.40 -7.08
N THR A 102 6.88 1.17 -6.54
CA THR A 102 6.03 0.02 -6.83
C THR A 102 4.59 0.48 -7.09
N PRO A 103 4.33 1.25 -8.18
CA PRO A 103 3.07 1.97 -8.36
C PRO A 103 1.84 1.08 -8.60
N ARG A 104 2.04 -0.23 -8.76
CA ARG A 104 0.98 -1.23 -8.94
C ARG A 104 0.83 -2.18 -7.75
N ALA A 105 1.66 -2.03 -6.72
CA ALA A 105 1.52 -2.77 -5.47
C ALA A 105 0.58 -2.02 -4.51
N ASP A 106 0.18 -2.68 -3.43
CA ASP A 106 -0.71 -2.09 -2.42
C ASP A 106 -0.10 -0.85 -1.75
N SER A 107 1.24 -0.81 -1.62
CA SER A 107 1.99 0.40 -1.34
C SER A 107 2.78 0.85 -2.56
N THR A 108 2.64 2.14 -2.91
CA THR A 108 3.40 2.78 -3.99
C THR A 108 4.90 2.87 -3.67
N ILE A 109 5.27 2.83 -2.38
CA ILE A 109 6.65 2.87 -1.90
C ILE A 109 6.90 1.64 -1.01
N THR A 110 7.79 0.76 -1.45
CA THR A 110 8.21 -0.39 -0.66
C THR A 110 9.59 -0.13 -0.06
N VAL A 111 9.65 0.10 1.26
CA VAL A 111 10.92 0.18 1.99
C VAL A 111 11.51 -1.22 2.11
N THR A 112 12.76 -1.40 1.68
CA THR A 112 13.45 -2.70 1.72
C THR A 112 14.49 -2.79 2.82
N LEU A 113 15.03 -1.66 3.26
CA LEU A 113 15.98 -1.57 4.38
C LEU A 113 15.83 -0.20 5.05
N ALA A 114 15.96 -0.14 6.36
CA ALA A 114 16.08 1.11 7.09
C ALA A 114 16.98 0.94 8.32
N GLY A 115 17.68 2.00 8.70
CA GLY A 115 18.56 2.00 9.87
C GLY A 115 18.82 3.41 10.38
N ARG A 116 19.28 3.51 11.63
CA ARG A 116 19.71 4.78 12.23
C ARG A 116 21.03 5.21 11.60
N ALA A 117 21.19 6.53 11.49
CA ALA A 117 22.45 7.18 11.15
C ALA A 117 22.79 8.19 12.25
N GLY A 118 24.07 8.51 12.41
CA GLY A 118 24.50 9.58 13.31
C GLY A 118 24.17 10.98 12.77
N ARG A 119 23.94 11.13 11.45
CA ARG A 119 23.75 12.44 10.80
C ARG A 119 22.69 12.43 9.70
N CYS A 120 21.97 13.53 9.59
CA CYS A 120 20.82 13.74 8.69
C CYS A 120 21.14 14.68 7.51
N GLY A 121 22.42 14.98 7.28
CA GLY A 121 22.83 15.94 6.25
C GLY A 121 22.65 15.36 4.85
N THR A 122 23.73 15.25 4.09
CA THR A 122 23.66 14.56 2.80
C THR A 122 23.54 13.05 2.98
N LEU A 123 23.01 12.34 1.97
CA LEU A 123 23.00 10.88 1.98
C LEU A 123 24.41 10.30 2.18
N ARG A 124 25.42 10.90 1.54
CA ARG A 124 26.82 10.50 1.71
C ARG A 124 27.30 10.63 3.15
N GLU A 125 26.93 11.73 3.82
CA GLU A 125 27.27 11.95 5.22
C GLU A 125 26.56 10.95 6.13
N ALA A 126 25.27 10.71 5.89
CA ALA A 126 24.47 9.75 6.64
C ALA A 126 25.08 8.34 6.55
N LEU A 127 25.43 7.88 5.34
CA LEU A 127 26.09 6.59 5.12
C LEU A 127 27.42 6.44 5.85
N ARG A 128 28.22 7.51 5.92
CA ARG A 128 29.49 7.52 6.68
C ARG A 128 29.29 7.51 8.20
N SER A 129 28.07 7.80 8.65
CA SER A 129 27.71 7.89 10.06
C SER A 129 26.81 6.74 10.52
N LEU A 130 26.68 5.67 9.73
CA LEU A 130 25.95 4.49 10.15
C LEU A 130 26.61 3.92 11.41
N ALA A 131 25.78 3.69 12.43
CA ALA A 131 26.18 3.16 13.72
C ALA A 131 26.28 1.63 13.68
#